data_AF-A0A351KRG7-F1
#
_entry.id   AF-A0A351KRG7-F1
#
_cell.length_a   1.000
_cell.length_b   1.000
_cell.length_c   1.000
_cell.angle_alpha   90.00
_cell.angle_beta   90.00
_cell.angle_gamma   90.00
#
_symmetry.space_group_name_H-M   'P 1'
#
loop_
_entity.id
_entity.type
_entity.pdbx_description
1 polymer ?
#
loop_
_entity_poly.entity_id
_entity_poly.type
_entity_poly.pdbx_seq_one_letter_code
_entity_poly.pdbx_strand_id
1 'polypeptide(L)'
;PERLLEVVEWAFGLAQTRCLEKDRKNSIDGLFQKLTPREKEICLFLSKGYTAKEIGRSLNISPRTAEIHRSRIMEKLTVDSNADLVSLAIAQGIRD
;
A
#
# COMPACT_ATOMS: atom_id res chain seq x y z
N PRO A 1 -13.67 44.77 3.05
CA PRO A 1 -12.18 44.73 3.06
C PRO A 1 -11.58 43.42 3.66
N GLU A 2 -12.39 42.54 4.27
CA GLU A 2 -11.89 41.39 5.06
C GLU A 2 -11.92 40.03 4.33
N ARG A 3 -12.61 39.94 3.18
CA ARG A 3 -12.75 38.67 2.41
C ARG A 3 -11.51 38.25 1.62
N LEU A 4 -10.52 39.13 1.46
CA LEU A 4 -9.32 38.82 0.68
C LEU A 4 -8.24 38.10 1.49
N LEU A 5 -8.22 38.25 2.82
CA LEU A 5 -7.29 37.52 3.68
C LEU A 5 -7.68 36.04 3.82
N GLU A 6 -8.99 35.77 3.90
CA GLU A 6 -9.56 34.43 4.09
C GLU A 6 -9.27 33.50 2.89
N VAL A 7 -9.27 34.05 1.67
CA VAL A 7 -8.98 33.29 0.43
C VAL A 7 -7.51 32.93 0.31
N VAL A 8 -6.61 33.78 0.81
CA VAL A 8 -5.16 33.50 0.82
C VAL A 8 -4.84 32.43 1.86
N GLU A 9 -5.47 32.47 3.05
CA GLU A 9 -5.36 31.40 4.05
C GLU A 9 -5.91 30.06 3.53
N TRP A 10 -7.04 30.06 2.82
CA TRP A 10 -7.60 28.85 2.18
C TRP A 10 -6.70 28.31 1.06
N ALA A 11 -6.15 29.18 0.22
CA ALA A 11 -5.27 28.80 -0.88
C ALA A 11 -3.95 28.20 -0.38
N PHE A 12 -3.43 28.70 0.75
CA PHE A 12 -2.23 28.15 1.39
C PHE A 12 -2.52 26.80 2.08
N GLY A 13 -3.70 26.65 2.71
CA GLY A 13 -4.15 25.40 3.32
C GLY A 13 -4.31 24.24 2.33
N LEU A 14 -4.73 24.52 1.08
CA LEU A 14 -4.88 23.53 0.01
C LEU A 14 -3.54 23.13 -0.66
N ALA A 15 -2.51 23.97 -0.58
CA ALA A 15 -1.20 23.66 -1.14
C ALA A 15 -0.42 22.64 -0.28
N GLN A 16 -0.67 22.61 1.04
CA GLN A 16 0.01 21.70 1.97
C GLN A 16 -0.43 20.25 1.84
N THR A 17 -1.69 20.00 1.47
CA THR A 17 -2.24 18.64 1.38
C THR A 17 -1.59 17.83 0.26
N ARG A 18 -1.01 18.48 -0.76
CA ARG A 18 -0.55 17.83 -2.00
C ARG A 18 0.92 17.39 -2.01
N CYS A 19 1.78 17.97 -1.16
CA CYS A 19 3.19 17.55 -1.08
C CYS A 19 3.37 16.26 -0.27
N LEU A 20 2.68 16.13 0.87
CA LEU A 20 2.81 14.97 1.77
C LEU A 20 2.42 13.64 1.11
N GLU A 21 1.44 13.64 0.21
CA GLU A 21 1.03 12.41 -0.49
C GLU A 21 2.09 11.90 -1.47
N LYS A 22 2.90 12.80 -2.02
CA LYS A 22 3.87 12.48 -3.08
C LYS A 22 5.10 11.80 -2.51
N ASP A 23 5.61 12.27 -1.36
CA ASP A 23 6.73 11.64 -0.64
C ASP A 23 6.35 10.25 -0.10
N ARG A 24 5.13 10.13 0.42
CA ARG A 24 4.60 8.84 0.87
C ARG A 24 4.53 7.84 -0.27
N LYS A 25 4.03 8.24 -1.44
CA LYS A 25 3.94 7.36 -2.61
C LYS A 25 5.31 6.88 -3.09
N ASN A 26 6.30 7.77 -3.12
CA ASN A 26 7.67 7.46 -3.56
C ASN A 26 8.39 6.48 -2.61
N SER A 27 8.18 6.63 -1.30
CA SER A 27 8.75 5.72 -0.29
C SER A 27 8.17 4.31 -0.40
N ILE A 28 6.87 4.20 -0.68
CA ILE A 28 6.20 2.91 -0.85
C ILE A 28 6.70 2.21 -2.12
N ASP A 29 6.93 2.93 -3.21
CA ASP A 29 7.43 2.36 -4.47
C ASP A 29 8.77 1.63 -4.27
N GLY A 30 9.69 2.27 -3.54
CA GLY A 30 10.98 1.68 -3.18
C GLY A 30 10.86 0.42 -2.31
N LEU A 31 9.84 0.32 -1.46
CA LEU A 31 9.57 -0.89 -0.67
C LEU A 31 9.03 -2.01 -1.55
N PHE A 32 8.11 -1.71 -2.47
CA PHE A 32 7.58 -2.69 -3.42
C PHE A 32 8.65 -3.20 -4.41
N GLN A 33 9.64 -2.37 -4.77
CA GLN A 33 10.77 -2.81 -5.59
C GLN A 33 11.65 -3.85 -4.90
N LYS A 34 11.70 -3.89 -3.56
CA LYS A 34 12.43 -4.90 -2.78
C LYS A 34 11.72 -6.25 -2.70
N LEU A 35 10.43 -6.32 -3.08
CA LEU A 35 9.67 -7.56 -3.10
C LEU A 35 10.11 -8.42 -4.30
N THR A 36 10.31 -9.71 -4.04
CA THR A 36 10.50 -10.72 -5.07
C THR A 36 9.24 -10.87 -5.91
N PRO A 37 9.31 -11.37 -7.16
CA PRO A 37 8.14 -11.55 -8.02
C PRO A 37 7.03 -12.38 -7.35
N ARG A 38 7.39 -13.44 -6.61
CA ARG A 38 6.43 -14.24 -5.82
C ARG A 38 5.76 -13.44 -4.72
N GLU A 39 6.51 -12.58 -4.03
CA GLU A 39 5.95 -11.72 -2.99
C GLU A 39 5.03 -10.64 -3.57
N LYS A 40 5.31 -10.13 -4.76
CA LYS A 40 4.43 -9.20 -5.47
C LYS A 40 3.11 -9.87 -5.87
N GLU A 41 3.14 -11.09 -6.39
CA GLU A 41 1.92 -11.87 -6.68
C GLU A 41 1.07 -12.03 -5.42
N ILE A 42 1.68 -12.45 -4.31
CA ILE A 42 0.97 -12.63 -3.04
C ILE A 42 0.42 -11.30 -2.53
N CYS A 43 1.19 -10.21 -2.63
CA CYS A 43 0.74 -8.88 -2.26
C CYS A 43 -0.46 -8.41 -3.10
N LEU A 44 -0.50 -8.76 -4.39
CA LEU A 44 -1.63 -8.49 -5.28
C LEU A 44 -2.89 -9.27 -4.86
N PHE A 45 -2.76 -10.53 -4.46
CA PHE A 45 -3.92 -11.27 -3.95
C PHE A 45 -4.40 -10.71 -2.60
N LEU A 46 -3.46 -10.34 -1.72
CA LEU A 46 -3.79 -9.69 -0.45
C LEU A 46 -4.50 -8.35 -0.67
N SER A 47 -4.08 -7.55 -1.64
CA SER A 47 -4.76 -6.28 -1.97
C SER A 47 -6.16 -6.49 -2.52
N LYS A 48 -6.40 -7.61 -3.20
CA LYS A 48 -7.74 -8.05 -3.63
C LYS A 48 -8.60 -8.62 -2.50
N GLY A 49 -8.07 -8.73 -1.28
CA GLY A 49 -8.78 -9.24 -0.11
C GLY A 49 -8.74 -10.76 0.07
N TYR A 50 -7.87 -11.46 -0.68
CA TYR A 50 -7.75 -12.91 -0.56
C TYR A 50 -7.08 -13.29 0.76
N THR A 51 -7.58 -14.35 1.39
CA THR A 51 -6.97 -14.96 2.58
C THR A 51 -5.78 -15.84 2.21
N ALA A 52 -4.87 -16.11 3.16
CA ALA A 52 -3.72 -17.00 2.93
C ALA A 52 -4.11 -18.40 2.38
N LYS A 53 -5.31 -18.89 2.75
CA LYS A 53 -5.86 -20.14 2.21
C LYS A 53 -6.23 -20.04 0.74
N GLU A 54 -6.85 -18.93 0.33
CA GLU A 54 -7.24 -18.69 -1.07
C GLU A 54 -6.03 -18.38 -1.95
N ILE A 55 -5.04 -17.67 -1.41
CA ILE A 55 -3.74 -17.45 -2.06
C ILE A 55 -3.03 -18.78 -2.28
N GLY A 56 -3.00 -19.64 -1.28
CA GLY A 56 -2.45 -20.99 -1.40
C GLY A 56 -3.10 -21.80 -2.51
N ARG A 57 -4.45 -21.78 -2.59
CA ARG A 57 -5.18 -22.41 -3.69
C ARG A 57 -4.86 -21.79 -5.06
N SER A 58 -4.82 -20.46 -5.14
CA SER A 58 -4.62 -19.74 -6.41
C SER A 58 -3.20 -19.93 -6.97
N LEU A 59 -2.20 -19.97 -6.09
CA LEU A 59 -0.78 -20.13 -6.45
C LEU A 59 -0.30 -21.60 -6.41
N ASN A 60 -1.20 -22.55 -6.12
CA ASN A 60 -0.89 -23.97 -5.95
C ASN A 60 0.20 -24.24 -4.88
N ILE A 61 0.21 -23.45 -3.81
CA ILE A 61 1.14 -23.59 -2.67
C ILE A 61 0.39 -23.91 -1.39
N SER A 62 1.08 -24.52 -0.42
CA SER A 62 0.49 -24.77 0.90
C SER A 62 0.07 -23.45 1.58
N PRO A 63 -1.08 -23.40 2.26
CA PRO A 63 -1.53 -22.20 2.98
C PRO A 63 -0.49 -21.74 4.02
N ARG A 64 0.20 -22.69 4.65
CA ARG A 64 1.34 -22.43 5.55
C ARG A 64 2.46 -21.65 4.86
N THR A 65 2.75 -21.96 3.59
CA THR A 65 3.77 -21.26 2.81
C THR A 65 3.30 -19.84 2.45
N ALA A 66 2.02 -19.67 2.12
CA ALA A 66 1.43 -18.35 1.90
C ALA A 66 1.50 -17.46 3.15
N GLU A 67 1.30 -18.03 4.35
CA GLU A 67 1.48 -17.33 5.63
C GLU A 67 2.94 -16.89 5.84
N ILE A 68 3.91 -17.76 5.59
CA ILE A 68 5.34 -17.41 5.68
C ILE A 68 5.67 -16.25 4.73
N HIS A 69 5.19 -16.31 3.49
CA HIS A 69 5.39 -15.22 2.53
C HIS A 69 4.69 -13.94 2.97
N ARG A 70 3.47 -14.02 3.51
CA ARG A 70 2.77 -12.86 4.07
C ARG A 70 3.59 -12.20 5.18
N SER A 71 4.10 -12.97 6.14
CA SER A 71 4.93 -12.42 7.23
C SER A 71 6.20 -11.74 6.70
N ARG A 72 6.86 -12.33 5.71
CA ARG A 72 8.04 -11.71 5.05
C ARG A 72 7.69 -10.44 4.29
N ILE A 73 6.53 -10.40 3.62
CA ILE A 73 6.03 -9.20 2.94
C ILE A 73 5.74 -8.11 3.96
N MET A 74 5.10 -8.45 5.08
CA MET A 74 4.78 -7.52 6.16
C MET A 74 6.04 -6.93 6.80
N GLU A 75 7.06 -7.75 7.04
CA GLU A 75 8.37 -7.31 7.53
C GLU A 75 9.06 -6.38 6.53
N LYS A 76 9.03 -6.71 5.23
CA LYS A 76 9.66 -5.90 4.16
C LYS A 76 8.95 -4.59 3.88
N LEU A 77 7.62 -4.56 4.01
CA LEU A 77 6.79 -3.37 3.82
C LEU A 77 6.62 -2.57 5.12
N THR A 78 7.14 -3.07 6.24
CA THR A 78 7.01 -2.49 7.58
C THR A 78 5.55 -2.23 7.97
N VAL A 79 4.66 -3.18 7.66
CA VAL A 79 3.22 -3.10 7.96
C VAL A 79 2.82 -4.14 9.00
N ASP A 80 1.98 -3.73 9.93
CA ASP A 80 1.51 -4.59 11.03
C ASP A 80 0.16 -5.25 10.71
N SER A 81 -0.64 -4.62 9.83
CA SER A 81 -2.00 -5.07 9.50
C SER A 81 -2.21 -5.37 8.03
N ASN A 82 -3.13 -6.30 7.75
CA ASN A 82 -3.64 -6.51 6.39
C ASN A 82 -4.27 -5.23 5.84
N ALA A 83 -4.91 -4.42 6.69
CA ALA A 83 -5.52 -3.16 6.27
C ALA A 83 -4.48 -2.14 5.77
N ASP A 84 -3.33 -2.06 6.44
CA ASP A 84 -2.21 -1.24 5.98
C ASP A 84 -1.67 -1.74 4.65
N LEU A 85 -1.49 -3.05 4.49
CA LEU A 85 -1.03 -3.64 3.23
C LEU A 85 -2.00 -3.34 2.07
N VAL A 86 -3.31 -3.46 2.29
CA VAL A 86 -4.34 -3.08 1.31
C VAL A 86 -4.27 -1.59 1.01
N SER A 87 -4.12 -0.74 2.02
CA SER A 87 -4.00 0.72 1.85
C SER A 87 -2.75 1.09 1.03
N LEU A 88 -1.62 0.40 1.26
CA LEU A 88 -0.40 0.57 0.48
C LEU A 88 -0.58 0.14 -0.97
N ALA A 89 -1.25 -0.99 -1.21
CA ALA A 89 -1.52 -1.47 -2.56
C ALA A 89 -2.45 -0.52 -3.34
N ILE A 90 -3.48 0.04 -2.68
CA ILE A 90 -4.34 1.08 -3.24
C ILE A 90 -3.51 2.34 -3.56
N ALA A 91 -2.62 2.77 -2.66
CA ALA A 91 -1.75 3.94 -2.87
C ALA A 91 -0.79 3.77 -4.06
N GLN A 92 -0.33 2.55 -4.28
CA GLN A 92 0.48 2.15 -5.44
C GLN A 92 -0.32 2.08 -6.75
N GLY A 93 -1.65 2.15 -6.69
CA GLY A 93 -2.49 1.97 -7.88
C GLY A 93 -2.48 0.53 -8.38
N ILE A 94 -2.19 -0.43 -7.49
CA ILE A 94 -2.37 -1.86 -7.75
C ILE A 94 -3.87 -2.13 -7.69
N ARG A 95 -4.55 -1.68 -8.73
CA ARG A 95 -5.96 -1.85 -8.97
C ARG A 95 -6.03 -2.33 -10.42
N ASP A 96 -6.39 -3.60 -10.58
CA ASP A 96 -6.73 -4.17 -11.89
C ASP A 96 -7.85 -3.33 -12.54
#